data_AF-A0A537IBD3-F1
#
_entry.id   AF-A0A537IBD3-F1
#
_cell.length_a   1.000
_cell.length_b   1.000
_cell.length_c   1.000
_cell.angle_alpha   90.00
_cell.angle_beta   90.00
_cell.angle_gamma   90.00
#
_symmetry.space_group_name_H-M   'P 1'
#
loop_
_entity.id
_entity.type
_entity.pdbx_description
1 polymer ?
#
loop_
_entity_poly.entity_id
_entity_poly.type
_entity_poly.pdbx_seq_one_letter_code
_entity_poly.pdbx_strand_id
1 'polypeptide(L)'
;MARLFRAHRFQFQPLEQACDGPYDGCLFWGNQIIMPESSRDKLTPEEWAPLIASELVYQRKLLEKRRLGLLIRILPLTAVYVIIPAVLWQLGILNLQGMTTVRGAPTPVSVAFFELYSGTALIFTMILYDVLGFRFNRQMRLKADAIAASMMSKAVFLSALEKIGRAFPSILTRGRPSLTYPPGRPSVEKRIEGIQAATSF
;
A
#
# COMPACT_ATOMS: atom_id res chain seq x y z
N MET A 1 -27.85 -4.65 27.44
CA MET A 1 -28.35 -3.57 26.57
C MET A 1 -27.21 -3.12 25.64
N ALA A 2 -26.85 -3.87 24.60
CA ALA A 2 -27.53 -3.91 23.29
C ALA A 2 -27.74 -2.50 22.69
N ARG A 3 -26.68 -1.92 22.11
CA ARG A 3 -26.76 -0.81 21.14
C ARG A 3 -25.45 -0.72 20.36
N LEU A 4 -25.59 -0.48 19.05
CA LEU A 4 -24.55 -0.21 18.04
C LEU A 4 -24.03 -1.39 17.19
N PHE A 5 -24.95 -2.25 16.70
CA PHE A 5 -24.80 -2.74 15.32
C PHE A 5 -25.44 -1.71 14.38
N ARG A 6 -24.65 -0.71 13.97
CA ARG A 6 -25.03 0.23 12.92
C ARG A 6 -24.98 -0.56 11.61
N ALA A 7 -26.13 -0.81 11.00
CA ALA A 7 -26.24 -1.55 9.75
C ALA A 7 -25.37 -0.90 8.67
N HIS A 8 -24.23 -1.53 8.34
CA HIS A 8 -23.50 -1.20 7.13
C HIS A 8 -24.37 -1.61 5.95
N ARG A 9 -24.82 -0.62 5.18
CA ARG A 9 -25.62 -0.85 3.97
C ARG A 9 -24.67 -1.40 2.90
N PHE A 10 -24.75 -2.70 2.63
CA PHE A 10 -24.06 -3.32 1.50
C PHE A 10 -24.72 -2.81 0.21
N GLN A 11 -23.97 -2.09 -0.62
CA GLN A 11 -24.43 -1.66 -1.93
C GLN A 11 -23.53 -2.28 -2.99
N PHE A 12 -24.13 -3.05 -3.88
CA PHE A 12 -23.50 -3.52 -5.11
C PHE A 12 -23.70 -2.41 -6.15
N GLN A 13 -22.62 -1.92 -6.74
CA GLN A 13 -22.69 -0.87 -7.78
C GLN A 13 -23.13 -1.49 -9.12
N PRO A 14 -24.03 -0.84 -9.90
CA PRO A 14 -24.41 -1.30 -11.24
C PRO A 14 -23.29 -1.14 -12.27
N LEU A 15 -23.28 -2.05 -13.25
CA LEU A 15 -22.34 -2.23 -14.37
C LEU A 15 -21.86 -0.99 -15.15
N GLU A 16 -22.55 0.16 -15.12
CA GLU A 16 -22.17 1.35 -15.89
C GLU A 16 -20.98 2.14 -15.28
N GLN A 17 -20.63 1.88 -14.02
CA GLN A 17 -19.43 2.40 -13.38
C GLN A 17 -18.64 1.24 -12.77
N ALA A 18 -18.09 0.38 -13.63
CA ALA A 18 -17.19 -0.68 -13.24
C ALA A 18 -15.88 -0.09 -12.68
N CYS A 19 -15.89 0.35 -11.42
CA CYS A 19 -14.69 0.25 -10.61
C CYS A 19 -14.41 -1.24 -10.47
N ASP A 20 -13.49 -1.77 -11.29
CA ASP A 20 -12.89 -3.10 -11.10
C ASP A 20 -12.21 -3.15 -9.73
N GLY A 21 -13.03 -3.34 -8.70
CA GLY A 21 -12.61 -3.54 -7.33
C GLY A 21 -11.86 -4.86 -7.20
N PRO A 22 -11.17 -5.05 -6.07
CA PRO A 22 -10.37 -6.24 -5.88
C PRO A 22 -11.22 -7.51 -5.80
N TYR A 23 -11.07 -8.44 -6.74
CA TYR A 23 -11.82 -9.71 -6.79
C TYR A 23 -11.64 -10.57 -5.52
N ASP A 24 -10.52 -10.39 -4.81
CA ASP A 24 -10.15 -11.11 -3.60
C ASP A 24 -10.37 -10.28 -2.32
N GLY A 25 -11.28 -9.30 -2.35
CA GLY A 25 -11.73 -8.60 -1.14
C GLY A 25 -12.69 -7.47 -1.45
N CYS A 26 -12.65 -6.41 -0.63
CA CYS A 26 -13.55 -5.27 -0.75
C CYS A 26 -12.78 -3.95 -0.63
N LEU A 27 -13.42 -2.88 -1.08
CA LEU A 27 -12.99 -1.51 -0.84
C LEU A 27 -13.95 -0.87 0.16
N PHE A 28 -13.42 -0.07 1.07
CA PHE A 28 -14.25 0.79 1.90
C PHE A 28 -14.16 2.21 1.39
N TRP A 29 -15.32 2.83 1.18
CA TRP A 29 -15.45 4.22 0.82
C TRP A 29 -16.42 4.89 1.80
N GLY A 30 -15.90 5.76 2.67
CA GLY A 30 -16.70 6.36 3.74
C GLY A 30 -17.31 5.29 4.66
N ASN A 31 -18.64 5.19 4.66
CA ASN A 31 -19.39 4.20 5.46
C ASN A 31 -19.95 3.03 4.63
N GLN A 32 -19.44 2.85 3.41
CA GLN A 32 -19.90 1.83 2.45
C GLN A 32 -18.81 0.80 2.18
N ILE A 33 -19.23 -0.44 1.96
CA ILE A 33 -18.39 -1.56 1.53
C ILE A 33 -18.73 -1.82 0.07
N ILE A 34 -17.75 -1.57 -0.81
CA ILE A 34 -17.85 -1.80 -2.25
C ILE A 34 -17.23 -3.16 -2.53
N MET A 35 -18.04 -4.06 -3.08
CA MET A 35 -17.63 -5.39 -3.51
C MET A 35 -17.75 -5.50 -5.04
N PRO A 36 -16.82 -6.19 -5.71
CA PRO A 36 -16.92 -6.40 -7.15
C PRO A 36 -18.12 -7.28 -7.47
N GLU A 37 -18.98 -6.83 -8.38
CA GLU A 37 -20.16 -7.58 -8.82
C GLU A 37 -19.77 -8.95 -9.38
N SER A 38 -18.67 -9.03 -10.11
CA SER A 38 -18.12 -10.29 -10.67
C SER A 38 -17.81 -11.37 -9.63
N SER A 39 -17.66 -10.99 -8.35
CA SER A 39 -17.38 -11.90 -7.25
C SER A 39 -18.61 -12.21 -6.38
N ARG A 40 -19.73 -11.52 -6.60
CA ARG A 40 -20.95 -11.62 -5.78
C ARG A 40 -21.51 -13.04 -5.74
N ASP A 41 -21.62 -13.69 -6.90
CA ASP A 41 -22.25 -15.00 -7.03
C ASP A 41 -21.26 -16.16 -6.81
N LYS A 42 -19.98 -15.85 -6.58
CA LYS A 42 -18.91 -16.83 -6.46
C LYS A 42 -18.64 -17.26 -5.01
N LEU A 43 -19.08 -16.46 -4.04
CA LEU A 43 -18.82 -16.67 -2.62
C LEU A 43 -20.09 -16.54 -1.81
N THR A 44 -20.25 -17.40 -0.81
CA THR A 44 -21.34 -17.27 0.17
C THR A 44 -21.05 -16.10 1.13
N PRO A 45 -22.08 -15.53 1.79
CA PRO A 45 -21.87 -14.46 2.77
C PRO A 45 -20.89 -14.83 3.90
N GLU A 46 -20.82 -16.11 4.27
CA GLU A 46 -19.88 -16.64 5.26
C GLU A 46 -18.44 -16.66 4.74
N GLU A 47 -18.24 -17.00 3.46
CA GLU A 47 -16.93 -16.96 2.79
C GLU A 47 -16.44 -15.51 2.57
N TRP A 48 -17.36 -14.54 2.49
CA TRP A 48 -17.04 -13.11 2.41
C TRP A 48 -16.54 -12.52 3.73
N ALA A 49 -17.03 -13.03 4.87
CA ALA A 49 -16.70 -12.52 6.19
C ALA A 49 -15.18 -12.40 6.46
N PRO A 50 -14.34 -13.42 6.23
CA PRO A 50 -12.90 -13.32 6.48
C PRO A 50 -12.18 -12.33 5.55
N LEU A 51 -12.65 -12.17 4.29
CA LEU A 51 -12.07 -11.21 3.34
C LEU A 51 -12.34 -9.76 3.76
N ILE A 52 -13.58 -9.50 4.19
CA ILE A 52 -14.00 -8.20 4.72
C ILE A 52 -13.24 -7.91 6.01
N ALA A 53 -13.09 -8.89 6.90
CA ALA A 53 -12.35 -8.74 8.15
C ALA A 53 -10.88 -8.39 7.91
N SER A 54 -10.22 -9.03 6.94
CA SER A 54 -8.83 -8.69 6.59
C SER A 54 -8.70 -7.23 6.12
N GLU A 55 -9.58 -6.77 5.23
CA GLU A 55 -9.55 -5.38 4.76
C GLU A 55 -9.88 -4.39 5.87
N LEU A 56 -10.82 -4.71 6.78
CA LEU A 56 -11.12 -3.90 7.96
C LEU A 56 -9.89 -3.76 8.88
N VAL A 57 -9.21 -4.88 9.16
CA VAL A 57 -8.00 -4.88 9.97
C VAL A 57 -6.90 -4.06 9.30
N TYR A 58 -6.72 -4.23 8.00
CA TYR A 58 -5.76 -3.47 7.21
C TYR A 58 -6.04 -1.96 7.31
N GLN A 59 -7.29 -1.55 7.05
CA GLN A 59 -7.66 -0.14 7.05
C GLN A 59 -7.57 0.50 8.44
N ARG A 60 -8.11 -0.17 9.47
CA ARG A 60 -8.25 0.43 10.80
C ARG A 60 -6.98 0.37 11.64
N LYS A 61 -6.21 -0.71 11.55
CA LYS A 61 -5.02 -0.92 12.41
C LYS A 61 -3.70 -0.68 11.70
N LEU A 62 -3.64 -0.85 10.37
CA LEU A 62 -2.35 -0.96 9.67
C LEU A 62 -2.07 0.22 8.72
N LEU A 63 -3.08 1.01 8.32
CA LEU A 63 -2.86 2.27 7.60
C LEU A 63 -2.16 3.32 8.46
N GLU A 64 -2.55 3.46 9.72
CA GLU A 64 -1.92 4.42 10.63
C GLU A 64 -0.48 4.01 10.97
N LYS A 65 -0.27 2.73 11.30
CA LYS A 65 1.07 2.15 11.49
C LYS A 65 1.93 2.25 10.24
N ARG A 66 1.32 2.24 9.04
CA ARG A 66 2.02 2.48 7.76
C ARG A 66 2.51 3.90 7.62
N ARG A 67 1.67 4.91 7.90
CA ARG A 67 2.12 6.31 7.85
C ARG A 67 3.27 6.53 8.82
N LEU A 68 3.12 6.07 10.07
CA LEU A 68 4.16 6.22 11.07
C LEU A 68 5.44 5.45 10.72
N GLY A 69 5.32 4.19 10.28
CA GLY A 69 6.46 3.36 9.90
C GLY A 69 7.22 3.87 8.67
N LEU A 70 6.52 4.47 7.71
CA LEU A 70 7.17 5.14 6.57
C LEU A 70 7.84 6.45 7.00
N LEU A 71 7.18 7.27 7.82
CA LEU A 71 7.75 8.50 8.35
C LEU A 71 9.03 8.23 9.12
N ILE A 72 9.04 7.26 10.04
CA ILE A 72 10.24 6.91 10.83
C ILE A 72 11.42 6.51 9.92
N ARG A 73 11.16 5.86 8.79
CA ARG A 73 12.22 5.42 7.86
C ARG A 73 12.69 6.53 6.92
N ILE A 74 11.80 7.44 6.53
CA ILE A 74 12.12 8.56 5.63
C ILE A 74 12.78 9.70 6.40
N LEU A 75 12.39 9.93 7.67
CA LEU A 75 12.89 11.02 8.51
C LEU A 75 14.43 11.10 8.60
N PRO A 76 15.19 10.03 8.90
CA PRO A 76 16.66 10.12 8.96
C PRO A 76 17.28 10.43 7.60
N LEU A 77 16.71 9.89 6.51
CA LEU A 77 17.17 10.19 5.15
C LEU A 77 16.96 11.67 4.81
N THR A 78 15.78 12.21 5.13
CA THR A 78 15.49 13.64 4.94
C THR A 78 16.36 14.52 5.83
N ALA A 79 16.67 14.10 7.07
CA ALA A 79 17.54 14.84 7.97
C ALA A 79 18.96 14.94 7.41
N VAL A 80 19.54 13.82 6.96
CA VAL A 80 20.85 13.81 6.28
C VAL A 80 20.85 14.75 5.08
N TYR A 81 19.75 14.77 4.32
CA TYR A 81 19.59 15.62 3.15
C TYR A 81 19.57 17.13 3.46
N VAL A 82 19.09 17.50 4.64
CA VAL A 82 19.09 18.90 5.08
C VAL A 82 20.43 19.29 5.72
N ILE A 83 21.04 18.34 6.44
CA ILE A 83 22.30 18.56 7.16
C ILE A 83 23.47 18.75 6.19
N ILE A 84 23.57 17.97 5.12
CA ILE A 84 24.72 18.01 4.19
C ILE A 84 24.91 19.43 3.59
N PRO A 85 23.90 20.07 2.98
CA PRO A 85 24.06 21.43 2.45
C PRO A 85 24.39 22.46 3.53
N ALA A 86 23.79 22.33 4.72
CA ALA A 86 24.06 23.23 5.84
C ALA A 86 25.53 23.14 6.30
N VAL A 87 26.08 21.93 6.37
CA VAL A 87 27.50 21.70 6.70
C VAL A 87 28.41 22.24 5.59
N LEU A 88 28.10 21.96 4.33
CA LEU A 88 28.89 22.47 3.19
C LEU A 88 28.87 24.00 3.09
N TRP A 89 27.75 24.62 3.46
CA TRP A 89 27.62 26.06 3.60
C TRP A 89 28.51 26.60 4.73
N GLN A 90 28.42 25.99 5.91
CA GLN A 90 29.21 26.38 7.09
C GLN A 90 30.72 26.25 6.88
N LEU A 91 31.15 25.24 6.11
CA LEU A 91 32.55 25.03 5.73
C LEU A 91 33.03 26.00 4.63
N GLY A 92 32.17 26.87 4.12
CA GLY A 92 32.51 27.85 3.09
C GLY A 92 32.68 27.27 1.68
N ILE A 93 32.52 25.95 1.51
CA ILE A 93 32.65 25.25 0.21
C ILE A 93 31.60 25.77 -0.77
N LEU A 94 30.38 26.01 -0.31
CA LEU A 94 29.30 26.57 -1.15
C LEU A 94 29.38 28.10 -1.34
N ASN A 95 30.27 28.79 -0.61
CA ASN A 95 30.50 30.23 -0.73
C ASN A 95 31.68 30.59 -1.65
N LEU A 96 32.29 29.60 -2.28
CA LEU A 96 33.28 29.84 -3.32
C LEU A 96 32.59 30.59 -4.47
N GLN A 97 33.10 31.78 -4.83
CA GLN A 97 32.60 32.63 -5.91
C GLN A 97 32.83 32.03 -7.33
N GLY A 98 32.92 30.72 -7.43
CA GLY A 98 33.09 30.01 -8.69
C GLY A 98 31.87 30.15 -9.59
N MET A 99 32.14 30.33 -10.87
CA MET A 99 31.13 30.24 -11.94
C MET A 99 31.29 28.90 -12.64
N THR A 100 30.16 28.27 -12.95
CA THR A 100 30.08 27.04 -13.75
C THR A 100 29.06 27.24 -14.86
N THR A 101 29.16 26.46 -15.93
CA THR A 101 28.23 26.53 -17.06
C THR A 101 27.18 25.43 -16.96
N VAL A 102 25.93 25.81 -16.68
CA VAL A 102 24.77 24.90 -16.68
C VAL A 102 23.87 25.27 -17.86
N ARG A 103 23.59 24.30 -18.74
CA ARG A 103 22.78 24.51 -19.96
C ARG A 103 23.24 25.69 -20.83
N GLY A 104 24.54 25.95 -20.87
CA GLY A 104 25.14 27.02 -21.66
C GLY A 104 25.11 28.42 -21.03
N ALA A 105 24.55 28.57 -19.83
CA ALA A 105 24.55 29.85 -19.10
C ALA A 105 25.59 29.85 -17.96
N PRO A 106 26.31 30.97 -17.72
CA PRO A 106 27.16 31.12 -16.55
C PRO A 106 26.28 31.19 -15.30
N THR A 107 26.47 30.24 -14.40
CA THR A 107 25.70 30.04 -13.17
C THR A 107 26.64 29.94 -11.98
N PRO A 108 26.32 30.55 -10.83
CA PRO A 108 27.10 30.36 -9.61
C PRO A 108 27.12 28.90 -9.19
N VAL A 109 28.27 28.40 -8.72
CA VAL A 109 28.43 27.00 -8.27
C VAL A 109 27.42 26.62 -7.18
N SER A 110 27.09 27.54 -6.27
CA SER A 110 26.08 27.33 -5.24
C SER A 110 24.69 27.05 -5.82
N VAL A 111 24.27 27.82 -6.82
CA VAL A 111 22.98 27.66 -7.48
C VAL A 111 22.93 26.33 -8.23
N ALA A 112 23.98 26.03 -9.01
CA ALA A 112 24.10 24.76 -9.72
C ALA A 112 24.07 23.55 -8.78
N PHE A 113 24.72 23.66 -7.62
CA PHE A 113 24.67 22.64 -6.58
C PHE A 113 23.25 22.43 -6.06
N PHE A 114 22.54 23.48 -5.64
CA PHE A 114 21.18 23.35 -5.12
C PHE A 114 20.20 22.82 -6.17
N GLU A 115 20.34 23.19 -7.44
CA GLU A 115 19.51 22.70 -8.54
C GLU A 115 19.69 21.19 -8.74
N LEU A 116 20.94 20.73 -8.87
CA LEU A 116 21.24 19.31 -9.03
C LEU A 116 20.89 18.50 -7.77
N TYR A 117 21.21 19.05 -6.61
CA TYR A 117 20.91 18.45 -5.32
C TYR A 117 19.39 18.28 -5.18
N SER A 118 18.62 19.36 -5.12
CA SER A 118 17.15 19.28 -4.98
C SER A 118 16.47 18.37 -6.03
N GLY A 119 16.93 18.39 -7.28
CA GLY A 119 16.44 17.49 -8.33
C GLY A 119 16.69 16.01 -8.02
N THR A 120 17.92 15.64 -7.64
CA THR A 120 18.26 14.27 -7.26
C THR A 120 17.56 13.84 -5.96
N ALA A 121 17.36 14.76 -5.01
CA ALA A 121 16.57 14.54 -3.79
C ALA A 121 15.17 14.07 -4.10
N LEU A 122 14.50 14.79 -4.99
CA LEU A 122 13.10 14.59 -5.30
C LEU A 122 12.93 13.23 -5.99
N ILE A 123 13.78 12.93 -6.97
CA ILE A 123 13.78 11.64 -7.65
C ILE A 123 14.05 10.51 -6.65
N PHE A 124 15.06 10.65 -5.79
CA PHE A 124 15.42 9.63 -4.81
C PHE A 124 14.30 9.39 -3.79
N THR A 125 13.68 10.45 -3.26
CA THR A 125 12.57 10.35 -2.31
C THR A 125 11.32 9.75 -2.94
N MET A 126 10.99 10.06 -4.20
CA MET A 126 9.90 9.40 -4.93
C MET A 126 10.15 7.90 -5.07
N ILE A 127 11.32 7.50 -5.57
CA ILE A 127 11.69 6.08 -5.73
C ILE A 127 11.61 5.37 -4.38
N LEU A 128 12.16 5.97 -3.32
CA LEU A 128 12.20 5.36 -2.01
C LEU A 128 10.80 5.25 -1.40
N TYR A 129 9.95 6.26 -1.56
CA TYR A 129 8.56 6.20 -1.12
C TYR A 129 7.77 5.11 -1.85
N ASP A 130 7.94 4.98 -3.16
CA ASP A 130 7.24 3.97 -3.96
C ASP A 130 7.70 2.56 -3.64
N VAL A 131 9.02 2.31 -3.65
CA VAL A 131 9.59 0.98 -3.38
C VAL A 131 9.30 0.55 -1.94
N LEU A 132 9.59 1.42 -0.97
CA LEU A 132 9.45 1.10 0.45
C LEU A 132 7.96 1.06 0.83
N GLY A 133 7.17 2.00 0.31
CA GLY A 133 5.73 2.06 0.47
C GLY A 133 5.05 0.81 -0.08
N PHE A 134 5.41 0.37 -1.29
CA PHE A 134 4.85 -0.83 -1.90
C PHE A 134 5.19 -2.10 -1.13
N ARG A 135 6.47 -2.29 -0.76
CA ARG A 135 6.90 -3.47 0.02
C ARG A 135 6.23 -3.51 1.39
N PHE A 136 6.19 -2.37 2.07
CA PHE A 136 5.56 -2.28 3.39
C PHE A 136 4.06 -2.50 3.32
N ASN A 137 3.40 -1.97 2.29
CA ASN A 137 1.99 -2.18 2.07
C ASN A 137 1.65 -3.66 1.91
N ARG A 138 2.43 -4.37 1.09
CA ARG A 138 2.26 -5.82 0.89
C ARG A 138 2.43 -6.59 2.20
N GLN A 139 3.44 -6.28 3.02
CA GLN A 139 3.64 -6.95 4.31
C GLN A 139 2.50 -6.68 5.29
N MET A 140 1.98 -5.44 5.33
CA MET A 140 0.86 -5.11 6.21
C MET A 140 -0.42 -5.83 5.81
N ARG A 141 -0.68 -6.01 4.51
CA ARG A 141 -1.82 -6.80 4.03
C ARG A 141 -1.72 -8.28 4.45
N LEU A 142 -0.54 -8.89 4.32
CA LEU A 142 -0.32 -10.26 4.80
C LEU A 142 -0.51 -10.41 6.31
N LYS A 143 -0.09 -9.42 7.10
CA LYS A 143 -0.36 -9.39 8.55
C LYS A 143 -1.85 -9.23 8.85
N ALA A 144 -2.57 -8.45 8.06
CA ALA A 144 -4.02 -8.32 8.19
C ALA A 144 -4.72 -9.66 7.92
N ASP A 145 -4.30 -10.37 6.89
CA ASP A 145 -4.80 -11.72 6.55
C ASP A 145 -4.57 -12.70 7.70
N ALA A 146 -3.37 -12.71 8.28
CA ALA A 146 -3.05 -13.56 9.43
C ALA A 146 -3.96 -13.25 10.65
N ILE A 147 -4.20 -11.97 10.94
CA ILE A 147 -5.09 -11.55 12.04
C ILE A 147 -6.55 -11.91 11.75
N ALA A 148 -7.01 -11.76 10.51
CA ALA A 148 -8.39 -12.13 10.15
C ALA A 148 -8.59 -13.65 10.18
N ALA A 149 -7.59 -14.43 9.78
CA ALA A 149 -7.62 -15.89 9.86
C ALA A 149 -7.70 -16.40 11.30
N SER A 150 -7.03 -15.73 12.25
CA SER A 150 -7.15 -16.07 13.67
C SER A 150 -8.49 -15.68 14.29
N MET A 151 -9.21 -14.72 13.68
CA MET A 151 -10.53 -14.26 14.16
C MET A 151 -11.72 -15.04 13.59
N MET A 152 -11.70 -15.43 12.32
CA MET A 152 -12.90 -15.92 11.59
C MET A 152 -12.78 -17.36 11.05
N SER A 153 -11.89 -18.17 11.62
CA SER A 153 -11.54 -19.53 11.18
C SER A 153 -10.68 -19.59 9.91
N LYS A 154 -9.46 -20.14 10.09
CA LYS A 154 -8.47 -20.35 9.03
C LYS A 154 -9.02 -21.16 7.85
N ALA A 155 -9.77 -22.23 8.12
CA ALA A 155 -10.26 -23.14 7.08
C ALA A 155 -11.22 -22.42 6.11
N VAL A 156 -12.13 -21.61 6.66
CA VAL A 156 -13.09 -20.82 5.88
C VAL A 156 -12.36 -19.79 5.02
N PHE A 157 -11.35 -19.12 5.59
CA PHE A 157 -10.59 -18.12 4.84
C PHE A 157 -9.78 -18.75 3.69
N LEU A 158 -9.06 -19.84 3.95
CA LEU A 158 -8.30 -20.53 2.89
C LEU A 158 -9.23 -21.03 1.78
N SER A 159 -10.36 -21.63 2.14
CA SER A 159 -11.36 -22.08 1.16
C SER A 159 -11.89 -20.95 0.30
N ALA A 160 -12.21 -19.80 0.90
CA ALA A 160 -12.67 -18.61 0.18
C ALA A 160 -11.61 -18.09 -0.81
N LEU A 161 -10.34 -18.02 -0.39
CA LEU A 161 -9.23 -17.58 -1.25
C LEU A 161 -8.99 -18.55 -2.40
N GLU A 162 -9.02 -19.86 -2.16
CA GLU A 162 -8.87 -20.88 -3.20
C GLU A 162 -9.99 -20.79 -4.24
N LYS A 163 -11.25 -20.63 -3.79
CA LYS A 163 -12.41 -20.51 -4.66
C LYS A 163 -12.32 -19.29 -5.56
N ILE A 164 -11.88 -18.15 -5.01
CA ILE A 164 -11.59 -16.93 -5.76
C ILE A 164 -10.46 -17.14 -6.76
N GLY A 165 -9.36 -17.77 -6.34
CA GLY A 165 -8.21 -18.05 -7.20
C GLY A 165 -8.59 -18.91 -8.41
N ARG A 166 -9.41 -19.95 -8.20
CA ARG A 166 -9.94 -20.78 -9.30
C ARG A 166 -10.86 -19.99 -10.22
N ALA A 167 -11.69 -19.13 -9.66
CA ALA A 167 -12.66 -18.36 -10.44
C ALA A 167 -12.05 -17.17 -11.20
N PHE A 168 -10.83 -16.77 -10.85
CA PHE A 168 -10.07 -15.69 -11.49
C PHE A 168 -8.58 -16.06 -11.55
N PRO A 169 -8.13 -16.82 -12.56
CA PRO A 169 -6.75 -17.30 -12.60
C PRO A 169 -5.70 -16.19 -12.75
N SER A 170 -6.09 -15.00 -13.24
CA SER A 170 -5.20 -13.84 -13.36
C SER A 170 -4.67 -13.30 -12.02
N ILE A 171 -5.40 -13.49 -10.91
CA ILE A 171 -5.00 -13.01 -9.58
C ILE A 171 -4.21 -14.02 -8.75
N LEU A 172 -4.15 -15.29 -9.19
CA LEU A 172 -3.37 -16.33 -8.53
C LEU A 172 -1.88 -15.97 -8.47
N THR A 173 -1.31 -15.57 -9.61
CA THR A 173 0.14 -15.38 -9.77
C THR A 173 0.56 -13.91 -9.91
N ARG A 174 -0.18 -13.08 -10.66
CA ARG A 174 0.25 -11.69 -10.96
C ARG A 174 -0.03 -10.68 -9.85
N GLY A 175 -0.95 -10.96 -8.93
CA GLY A 175 -1.32 -10.05 -7.83
C GLY A 175 -2.00 -8.74 -8.22
N ARG A 176 -1.96 -8.35 -9.51
CA ARG A 176 -2.80 -7.29 -10.10
C ARG A 176 -3.36 -7.73 -11.46
N PRO A 177 -4.69 -7.83 -11.60
CA PRO A 177 -5.35 -8.08 -12.87
C PRO A 177 -5.53 -6.79 -13.71
N SER A 178 -5.55 -5.61 -13.09
CA SER A 178 -5.74 -4.31 -13.77
C SER A 178 -4.97 -3.17 -13.09
N LEU A 179 -4.84 -2.02 -13.78
CA LEU A 179 -4.31 -0.77 -13.18
C LEU A 179 -5.20 -0.20 -12.08
N THR A 180 -6.51 -0.49 -12.16
CA THR A 180 -7.53 -0.10 -11.17
C THR A 180 -7.34 -0.86 -9.84
N TYR A 181 -6.59 -1.96 -9.86
CA TYR A 181 -6.32 -2.76 -8.67
C TYR A 181 -5.42 -2.03 -7.66
N PRO A 182 -5.76 -2.01 -6.36
CA PRO A 182 -4.99 -1.28 -5.36
C PRO A 182 -3.51 -1.65 -5.36
N PRO A 183 -2.59 -0.67 -5.45
CA PRO A 183 -1.18 -0.95 -5.48
C PRO A 183 -0.70 -1.57 -4.16
N GLY A 184 0.04 -2.67 -4.25
CA GLY A 184 0.65 -3.34 -3.09
C GLY A 184 -0.14 -4.54 -2.58
N ARG A 185 -1.20 -4.95 -3.27
CA ARG A 185 -1.94 -6.16 -2.92
C ARG A 185 -1.11 -7.41 -3.26
N PRO A 186 -0.92 -8.34 -2.30
CA PRO A 186 -0.30 -9.63 -2.59
C PRO A 186 -1.20 -10.48 -3.49
N SER A 187 -0.60 -11.42 -4.24
CA SER A 187 -1.36 -12.43 -4.98
C SER A 187 -2.07 -13.39 -4.03
N VAL A 188 -3.11 -14.07 -4.52
CA VAL A 188 -3.88 -15.04 -3.71
C VAL A 188 -2.98 -16.13 -3.15
N GLU A 189 -2.06 -16.66 -3.96
CA GLU A 189 -1.06 -17.65 -3.55
C GLU A 189 -0.23 -17.15 -2.35
N LYS A 190 0.31 -15.94 -2.44
CA LYS A 190 1.10 -15.31 -1.36
C LYS A 190 0.28 -15.08 -0.09
N ARG A 191 -1.03 -14.86 -0.20
CA ARG A 191 -1.93 -14.74 0.95
C ARG A 191 -2.16 -16.11 1.59
N ILE A 192 -2.38 -17.14 0.79
CA ILE A 192 -2.51 -18.53 1.26
C ILE A 192 -1.24 -18.96 1.99
N GLU A 193 -0.06 -18.79 1.38
CA GLU A 193 1.24 -19.06 2.00
C GLU A 193 1.39 -18.29 3.32
N GLY A 194 1.06 -17.00 3.33
CA GLY A 194 1.17 -16.16 4.53
C GLY A 194 0.26 -16.60 5.66
N ILE A 195 -0.99 -16.98 5.36
CA ILE A 195 -1.94 -17.50 6.36
C ILE A 195 -1.46 -18.85 6.90
N GLN A 196 -0.99 -19.75 6.03
CA GLN A 196 -0.46 -21.05 6.42
C GLN A 196 0.77 -20.90 7.34
N ALA A 197 1.72 -20.04 6.97
CA ALA A 197 2.93 -19.78 7.75
C ALA A 197 2.65 -19.08 9.10
N ALA A 198 1.62 -18.24 9.18
CA ALA A 198 1.26 -17.56 10.42
C ALA A 198 0.64 -18.49 11.49
N THR A 199 0.36 -19.76 11.14
CA THR A 199 -0.29 -20.73 12.05
C THR A 199 0.66 -21.74 12.68
N SER A 200 1.97 -21.68 12.40
CA SER A 200 2.97 -22.59 12.98
C SER A 200 3.53 -22.10 14.33
N PHE A 201 2.76 -21.30 15.07
CA PHE A 201 3.11 -20.81 16.41
C PHE A 201 2.04 -21.19 17.42
#